data_AF-A0A3B0YHV1-F1
#
_entry.id   AF-A0A3B0YHV1-F1
#
_cell.length_a   1.000
_cell.length_b   1.000
_cell.length_c   1.000
_cell.angle_alpha   90.00
_cell.angle_beta   90.00
_cell.angle_gamma   90.00
#
_symmetry.space_group_name_H-M   'P 1'
#
loop_
_entity.id
_entity.type
_entity.pdbx_description
1 polymer ?
#
loop_
_entity_poly.entity_id
_entity_poly.type
_entity_poly.pdbx_seq_one_letter_code
_entity_poly.pdbx_strand_id
1 'polypeptide(L)'
;MQSKKYGNNKAKISKWIKEGRGAGQGHEYQPWLTVRDLASRGRSHRIFGHTCQRTHHLLSDLELATFLILEWNTTTVDIREQFPLRIEDTVRLAKSSGIKHPS
;
A
#
# COMPACT_ATOMS: atom_id res chain seq x y z
N MET A 1 21.49 -13.23 0.15
CA MET A 1 20.32 -12.65 0.83
C MET A 1 19.08 -13.46 0.47
N GLN A 2 18.48 -14.19 1.43
CA GLN A 2 17.30 -15.00 1.14
C GLN A 2 16.11 -14.11 0.79
N SER A 3 15.46 -14.34 -0.36
CA SER A 3 14.20 -13.69 -0.69
C SER A 3 13.14 -14.18 0.29
N LYS A 4 12.72 -13.33 1.24
CA LYS A 4 11.54 -13.63 2.06
C LYS A 4 10.36 -13.84 1.12
N LYS A 5 9.82 -15.07 1.06
CA LYS A 5 8.53 -15.33 0.43
C LYS A 5 7.49 -14.52 1.20
N TYR A 6 6.95 -13.48 0.58
CA TYR A 6 5.86 -12.66 1.12
C TYR A 6 4.53 -13.42 1.04
N GLY A 7 4.51 -14.65 1.57
CA GLY A 7 3.31 -15.49 1.61
C GLY A 7 2.37 -15.01 2.71
N ASN A 8 1.08 -15.00 2.39
CA ASN A 8 -0.03 -14.61 3.26
C ASN A 8 -0.02 -15.35 4.60
N ASN A 9 0.64 -14.80 5.63
CA ASN A 9 0.41 -15.25 7.00
C ASN A 9 -0.92 -14.65 7.47
N LYS A 10 -1.98 -15.46 7.50
CA LYS A 10 -3.33 -15.05 7.95
C LYS A 10 -3.31 -14.32 9.29
N ALA A 11 -2.43 -14.72 10.21
CA ALA A 11 -2.28 -14.06 11.50
C ALA A 11 -1.75 -12.62 11.36
N LYS A 12 -0.79 -12.40 10.44
CA LYS A 12 -0.25 -11.06 10.14
C LYS A 12 -1.32 -10.16 9.51
N ILE A 13 -2.09 -10.70 8.57
CA ILE A 13 -3.20 -9.98 7.91
C ILE A 13 -4.27 -9.60 8.94
N SER A 14 -4.69 -10.54 9.79
CA SER A 14 -5.66 -10.26 10.85
C SER A 14 -5.17 -9.18 11.82
N LYS A 15 -3.88 -9.20 12.17
CA LYS A 15 -3.25 -8.14 12.97
C LYS A 15 -3.33 -6.79 12.27
N TRP A 16 -2.96 -6.70 11.00
CA TRP A 16 -2.99 -5.46 10.22
C TRP A 16 -4.40 -4.89 10.06
N ILE A 17 -5.41 -5.75 9.88
CA ILE A 17 -6.81 -5.33 9.87
C ILE A 17 -7.20 -4.73 11.22
N LYS A 18 -6.80 -5.38 12.34
CA LYS A 18 -7.06 -4.86 13.69
C LYS A 18 -6.34 -3.53 13.97
N GLU A 19 -5.17 -3.31 13.37
CA GLU A 19 -4.43 -2.04 13.44
C GLU A 19 -5.10 -0.92 12.62
N GLY A 20 -6.12 -1.23 11.80
CA GLY A 20 -6.81 -0.25 10.96
C GLY A 20 -6.08 0.05 9.64
N ARG A 21 -5.11 -0.78 9.25
CA ARG A 21 -4.39 -0.58 7.98
C ARG A 21 -5.33 -0.72 6.78
N GLY A 22 -5.21 0.19 5.84
CA GLY A 22 -6.06 0.32 4.66
C GLY A 22 -7.35 1.08 4.90
N ALA A 23 -7.66 1.46 6.14
CA ALA A 23 -8.82 2.26 6.51
C ALA A 23 -8.43 3.74 6.72
N GLY A 24 -9.44 4.59 6.84
CA GLY A 24 -9.27 6.04 7.00
C GLY A 24 -9.22 6.80 5.67
N GLN A 25 -9.13 8.13 5.78
CA GLN A 25 -9.02 9.09 4.69
C GLN A 25 -8.10 10.24 5.11
N GLY A 26 -7.42 10.87 4.15
CA GLY A 26 -6.51 11.99 4.42
C GLY A 26 -5.47 11.66 5.50
N HIS A 27 -5.45 12.44 6.58
CA HIS A 27 -4.48 12.32 7.67
C HIS A 27 -4.65 11.05 8.52
N GLU A 28 -5.85 10.48 8.56
CA GLU A 28 -6.15 9.26 9.32
C GLU A 28 -5.86 7.98 8.53
N TYR A 29 -5.59 8.10 7.23
CA TYR A 29 -5.34 6.93 6.40
C TYR A 29 -4.04 6.23 6.79
N GLN A 30 -4.12 4.91 6.99
CA GLN A 30 -2.97 4.06 7.26
C GLN A 30 -2.69 3.15 6.05
N PRO A 31 -1.52 3.23 5.41
CA PRO A 31 -1.20 2.36 4.28
C PRO A 31 -1.08 0.89 4.69
N TRP A 32 -1.45 -0.03 3.79
CA TRP A 32 -1.34 -1.47 4.08
C TRP A 32 0.13 -1.90 4.29
N LEU A 33 0.99 -1.38 3.43
CA LEU A 33 2.43 -1.65 3.42
C LEU A 33 3.17 -0.38 3.81
N THR A 34 4.16 -0.55 4.67
CA THR A 34 5.12 0.51 5.01
C THR A 34 6.50 0.16 4.44
N VAL A 35 7.39 1.15 4.40
CA VAL A 35 8.81 0.96 4.06
C VAL A 35 9.54 -0.06 4.96
N ARG A 36 8.96 -0.43 6.11
CA ARG A 36 9.50 -1.47 7.01
C ARG A 36 8.99 -2.87 6.67
N ASP A 37 7.85 -2.98 6.02
CA ASP A 37 7.20 -4.26 5.72
C ASP A 37 7.81 -4.96 4.51
N LEU A 38 8.32 -4.18 3.56
CA LEU A 38 8.95 -4.63 2.33
C LEU A 38 10.32 -3.99 2.19
N ALA A 39 11.36 -4.83 2.15
CA ALA A 39 12.67 -4.36 1.73
C ALA A 39 12.60 -4.07 0.24
N SER A 40 12.67 -2.79 -0.15
CA SER A 40 12.77 -2.42 -1.55
C SER A 40 14.02 -3.06 -2.15
N ARG A 41 13.94 -3.56 -3.39
CA ARG A 41 15.15 -3.91 -4.16
C ARG A 41 15.94 -2.67 -4.56
N GLY A 42 15.30 -1.50 -4.53
CA GLY A 42 15.90 -0.17 -4.71
C GLY A 42 15.74 0.69 -3.45
N ARG A 43 15.34 1.96 -3.63
CA ARG A 43 15.17 2.95 -2.55
C ARG A 43 13.69 3.12 -2.17
N SER A 44 13.44 3.24 -0.86
CA SER A 44 12.14 3.58 -0.28
C SER A 44 12.17 5.02 0.24
N HIS A 45 11.01 5.67 0.30
CA HIS A 45 10.88 7.07 0.72
C HIS A 45 9.81 7.22 1.80
N ARG A 46 10.07 8.14 2.74
CA ARG A 46 9.09 8.68 3.68
C ARG A 46 9.05 10.18 3.47
N ILE A 47 7.94 10.67 2.94
CA ILE A 47 7.77 12.08 2.57
C ILE A 47 6.46 12.61 3.16
N PHE A 48 6.48 13.84 3.65
CA PHE A 48 5.27 14.50 4.13
C PHE A 48 4.46 15.01 2.95
N GLY A 49 3.18 14.63 2.90
CA GLY A 49 2.20 15.17 1.95
C GLY A 49 1.42 16.30 2.60
N HIS A 50 1.40 17.46 1.96
CA HIS A 50 0.67 18.64 2.38
C HIS A 50 -0.84 18.49 2.10
N THR A 51 -1.22 17.77 1.05
CA THR A 51 -2.63 17.49 0.72
C THR A 51 -3.29 16.64 1.81
N CYS A 52 -2.62 15.55 2.22
CA CYS A 52 -3.16 14.60 3.19
C CYS A 52 -2.73 14.87 4.63
N GLN A 53 -1.85 15.84 4.88
CA GLN A 53 -1.28 16.18 6.19
C GLN A 53 -0.67 14.97 6.94
N ARG A 54 0.03 14.09 6.21
CA ARG A 54 0.68 12.90 6.80
C ARG A 54 1.94 12.49 6.06
N THR A 55 2.71 11.59 6.68
CA THR A 55 3.85 10.96 6.01
C THR A 55 3.38 9.79 5.14
N HIS A 56 3.70 9.84 3.85
CA HIS A 56 3.45 8.76 2.90
C HIS A 56 4.60 7.75 2.88
N HIS A 57 4.26 6.48 2.63
CA HIS A 57 5.22 5.37 2.53
C HIS A 57 5.34 4.85 1.09
N LEU A 58 6.43 5.21 0.43
CA LEU A 58 6.65 4.92 -0.99
C LEU A 58 7.79 3.91 -1.13
N LEU A 59 7.58 2.86 -1.91
CA LEU A 59 8.44 1.67 -1.96
C LEU A 59 9.39 1.66 -3.17
N SER A 60 9.35 2.72 -3.99
CA SER A 60 10.22 2.91 -5.14
C SER A 60 10.37 4.38 -5.54
N ASP A 61 11.39 4.68 -6.36
CA ASP A 61 11.58 6.01 -6.96
C ASP A 61 10.43 6.36 -7.93
N LEU A 62 9.83 5.37 -8.60
CA LEU A 62 8.66 5.58 -9.47
C LEU A 62 7.41 5.98 -8.67
N GLU A 63 7.21 5.36 -7.51
CA GLU A 63 6.16 5.76 -6.58
C GLU A 63 6.37 7.19 -6.07
N LEU A 64 7.63 7.59 -5.81
CA LEU A 64 7.95 8.98 -5.46
C LEU A 64 7.60 9.95 -6.58
N ALA A 65 8.02 9.66 -7.82
CA ALA A 65 7.69 10.52 -8.96
C ALA A 65 6.17 10.68 -9.14
N THR A 66 5.43 9.57 -9.02
CA THR A 66 3.96 9.58 -9.11
C THR A 66 3.33 10.39 -7.98
N PHE A 67 3.81 10.19 -6.74
CA PHE A 67 3.35 10.94 -5.58
C PHE A 67 3.53 12.45 -5.76
N LEU A 68 4.70 12.91 -6.22
CA LEU A 68 4.96 14.33 -6.40
C LEU A 68 4.05 14.97 -7.47
N ILE A 69 3.71 14.25 -8.53
CA ILE A 69 2.77 14.72 -9.55
C ILE A 69 1.36 14.86 -8.96
N LEU A 70 0.92 13.87 -8.18
CA LEU A 70 -0.40 13.90 -7.54
C LEU A 70 -0.49 15.00 -6.48
N GLU A 71 0.56 15.16 -5.68
CA GLU A 71 0.66 16.17 -4.62
C GLU A 71 0.66 17.60 -5.18
N TRP A 72 1.22 17.81 -6.37
CA TRP A 72 1.23 19.12 -7.02
C TRP A 72 -0.11 19.46 -7.70
N ASN A 73 -0.90 18.47 -8.08
CA ASN A 73 -2.18 18.69 -8.75
C ASN A 73 -3.22 19.27 -7.78
N THR A 74 -3.70 20.47 -8.08
CA THR A 74 -4.68 21.21 -7.27
C THR A 74 -6.04 20.53 -7.15
N THR A 75 -6.38 19.58 -8.03
CA THR A 75 -7.63 18.81 -7.94
C THR A 75 -7.51 17.57 -7.06
N THR A 76 -6.31 17.20 -6.62
CA THR A 76 -6.11 16.05 -5.75
C THR A 76 -6.62 16.37 -4.34
N VAL A 77 -7.57 15.57 -3.85
CA VAL A 77 -8.17 15.75 -2.52
C VAL A 77 -7.62 14.77 -1.47
N ASP A 78 -7.17 13.60 -1.91
CA ASP A 78 -6.61 12.56 -1.05
C ASP A 78 -5.70 11.65 -1.87
N ILE A 79 -4.67 11.12 -1.22
CA ILE A 79 -3.70 10.17 -1.78
C ILE A 79 -3.60 9.02 -0.79
N ARG A 80 -3.97 7.82 -1.22
CA ARG A 80 -3.96 6.60 -0.39
C ARG A 80 -3.04 5.55 -1.01
N GLU A 81 -1.75 5.62 -0.69
CA GLU A 81 -0.74 4.68 -1.17
C GLU A 81 -0.87 3.31 -0.51
N GLN A 82 -0.43 2.26 -1.21
CA GLN A 82 -0.49 0.88 -0.74
C GLN A 82 -1.90 0.46 -0.29
N PHE A 83 -2.92 0.84 -1.07
CA PHE A 83 -4.31 0.53 -0.76
C PHE A 83 -4.60 -0.98 -0.87
N PRO A 84 -5.12 -1.63 0.19
CA PRO A 84 -5.39 -3.06 0.14
C PRO A 84 -6.68 -3.37 -0.61
N LEU A 85 -6.65 -4.47 -1.36
CA LEU A 85 -7.85 -5.03 -1.98
C LEU A 85 -8.45 -6.12 -1.09
N ARG A 86 -9.79 -6.22 -1.08
CA ARG A 86 -10.49 -7.27 -0.35
C ARG A 86 -10.12 -8.64 -0.92
N ILE A 87 -9.67 -9.54 -0.05
CA ILE A 87 -9.11 -10.81 -0.51
C ILE A 87 -10.19 -11.71 -1.11
N GLU A 88 -11.41 -11.66 -0.59
CA GLU A 88 -12.55 -12.42 -1.11
C GLU A 88 -12.88 -12.01 -2.55
N ASP A 89 -12.85 -10.71 -2.82
CA ASP A 89 -13.11 -10.15 -4.14
C ASP A 89 -12.01 -10.56 -5.14
N THR A 90 -10.75 -10.42 -4.75
CA THR A 90 -9.62 -10.80 -5.63
C THR A 90 -9.57 -12.30 -5.90
N VAL A 91 -9.90 -13.15 -4.92
CA VAL A 91 -9.99 -14.62 -5.11
C VAL A 91 -11.13 -14.98 -6.04
N ARG A 92 -12.31 -14.37 -5.86
CA ARG A 92 -13.46 -14.56 -6.75
C ARG A 92 -13.12 -14.18 -8.19
N LEU A 93 -12.49 -13.03 -8.39
CA LEU A 93 -12.07 -12.54 -9.72
C LEU A 93 -11.00 -13.43 -10.35
N ALA A 94 -10.00 -13.87 -9.59
CA ALA A 94 -8.98 -14.79 -10.08
C ALA A 94 -9.60 -16.10 -10.58
N LYS A 95 -10.56 -16.65 -9.82
CA LYS A 95 -11.30 -17.86 -10.21
C LYS A 95 -12.14 -17.65 -11.47
N SER A 96 -12.89 -16.55 -11.58
CA SER A 96 -13.69 -16.26 -12.78
C SER A 96 -12.85 -16.03 -14.03
N SER A 97 -11.66 -15.46 -13.86
CA SER A 97 -10.73 -15.16 -14.96
C SER A 97 -9.79 -16.32 -15.30
N GLY A 98 -9.86 -17.45 -14.59
CA GLY A 98 -8.96 -18.59 -14.80
C GLY A 98 -7.49 -18.31 -14.46
N ILE A 99 -7.21 -17.28 -13.64
CA ILE A 99 -5.85 -16.88 -13.24
C ILE A 99 -5.56 -17.40 -11.83
N LYS A 100 -4.34 -17.90 -11.60
CA LYS A 100 -3.91 -18.30 -10.26
C LYS A 100 -3.78 -17.08 -9.34
N HIS A 101 -4.50 -17.09 -8.21
CA HIS A 101 -4.43 -16.02 -7.23
C HIS A 101 -3.04 -15.95 -6.55
N PRO A 102 -2.48 -14.74 -6.33
CA PRO A 102 -1.21 -14.56 -5.62
C PRO A 102 -1.25 -15.06 -4.16
N SER A 103 -0.38 -16.01 -3.83
CA SER A 103 -0.27 -16.69 -2.53
C SER A 103 0.49 -15.90 -1.47
#